data_AF-A0A8B3S1C4-F1
#
_entry.id   AF-A0A8B3S1C4-F1
#
_cell.length_a   1.000
_cell.length_b   1.000
_cell.length_c   1.000
_cell.angle_alpha   90.00
_cell.angle_beta   90.00
_cell.angle_gamma   90.00
#
_symmetry.space_group_name_H-M   'P 1'
#
loop_
_entity.id
_entity.type
_entity.pdbx_description
1 polymer ?
#
loop_
_entity_poly.entity_id
_entity_poly.type
_entity_poly.pdbx_seq_one_letter_code
_entity_poly.pdbx_strand_id
1 'polypeptide(L)'
;MDNKGAKILAIFLVSTMVLSSIAYFVGNTDENQTNETLPTDEPTDFFDVGGQLISEPFTSMQDALKITPSGAVHAEYVNLKTVANTSMESFVLSQLQSEGLPVEQLNKLYDANTDCIYFAGFNSSFILMTTFKPQYVTFNFVATPYRYYNLLLRQDTDATNVMGNPTIYGAQNDVINTLDVIDGVTNHTSYDDYEAVLTKAPPAEYQRITNSVPFAEQFYSGLTNQENNTVLRTTIYYNLNETTQSKFEALQQNSTERGFSEYNITTADNLTVVNIKSTFLNVISEDDR
;
A
#
# COMPACT_ATOMS: atom_id res chain seq x y z
N MET A 1 21.68 -9.70 14.83
CA MET A 1 21.12 -9.12 13.58
C MET A 1 20.04 -10.08 13.12
N ASP A 2 18.81 -9.78 13.53
CA ASP A 2 17.65 -10.64 13.29
C ASP A 2 17.07 -10.29 11.92
N ASN A 3 17.16 -11.25 11.00
CA ASN A 3 17.06 -11.03 9.55
C ASN A 3 15.59 -11.04 9.08
N LYS A 4 14.76 -10.20 9.71
CA LYS A 4 13.31 -10.13 9.43
C LYS A 4 13.02 -9.56 8.03
N GLY A 5 13.85 -8.62 7.55
CA GLY A 5 13.76 -8.08 6.18
C GLY A 5 14.06 -9.12 5.09
N ALA A 6 15.04 -10.00 5.30
CA ALA A 6 15.33 -11.08 4.36
C ALA A 6 14.23 -12.16 4.30
N LYS A 7 13.44 -12.32 5.37
CA LYS A 7 12.29 -13.25 5.36
C LYS A 7 11.12 -12.72 4.52
N ILE A 8 10.88 -11.40 4.52
CA ILE A 8 9.83 -10.78 3.69
C ILE A 8 10.26 -10.73 2.21
N LEU A 9 11.53 -10.40 1.93
CA LEU A 9 12.09 -10.48 0.57
C LEU A 9 12.06 -11.91 0.02
N ALA A 10 12.34 -12.91 0.88
CA ALA A 10 12.20 -14.31 0.53
C ALA A 10 10.73 -14.72 0.34
N ILE A 11 9.76 -14.15 1.06
CA ILE A 11 8.33 -14.40 0.79
C ILE A 11 7.94 -13.80 -0.57
N PHE A 12 8.39 -12.60 -0.93
CA PHE A 12 8.12 -12.03 -2.26
C PHE A 12 8.75 -12.87 -3.38
N LEU A 13 10.03 -13.27 -3.25
CA LEU A 13 10.73 -14.08 -4.25
C LEU A 13 10.30 -15.56 -4.26
N VAL A 14 10.00 -16.17 -3.11
CA VAL A 14 9.54 -17.56 -3.00
C VAL A 14 8.07 -17.69 -3.39
N SER A 15 7.21 -16.69 -3.12
CA SER A 15 5.82 -16.71 -3.61
C SER A 15 5.75 -16.62 -5.15
N THR A 16 6.69 -15.93 -5.80
CA THR A 16 6.81 -16.00 -7.27
C THR A 16 7.37 -17.34 -7.78
N MET A 17 8.06 -18.12 -6.94
CA MET A 17 8.66 -19.40 -7.34
C MET A 17 7.82 -20.64 -6.94
N VAL A 18 6.94 -20.54 -5.95
CA VAL A 18 6.14 -21.69 -5.45
C VAL A 18 4.80 -21.85 -6.19
N LEU A 19 4.32 -20.80 -6.87
CA LEU A 19 3.08 -20.89 -7.67
C LEU A 19 3.27 -21.56 -9.05
N SER A 20 4.51 -21.86 -9.47
CA SER A 20 4.79 -22.50 -10.77
C SER A 20 4.55 -24.02 -10.81
N SER A 21 3.65 -24.56 -9.98
CA SER A 21 3.41 -26.02 -9.91
C SER A 21 1.95 -26.44 -9.72
N ILE A 22 1.02 -25.82 -10.44
CA ILE A 22 -0.26 -26.48 -10.76
C ILE A 22 -0.33 -26.68 -12.27
N ALA A 23 0.17 -27.84 -12.68
CA ALA A 23 -0.12 -28.40 -13.99
C ALA A 23 -1.61 -28.78 -14.07
N TYR A 24 -2.27 -28.27 -15.11
CA TYR A 24 -3.43 -28.83 -15.82
C TYR A 24 -3.94 -30.19 -15.33
N PHE A 25 -5.20 -30.25 -14.91
CA PHE A 25 -6.15 -31.36 -15.19
C PHE A 25 -7.53 -31.01 -14.61
N VAL A 26 -8.53 -30.71 -15.46
CA VAL A 26 -9.87 -31.34 -15.46
C VAL A 26 -10.49 -31.07 -16.84
N GLY A 27 -10.64 -32.12 -17.63
CA GLY A 27 -11.67 -32.17 -18.67
C GLY A 27 -12.95 -32.74 -18.07
N ASN A 28 -14.04 -31.96 -18.07
CA ASN A 28 -15.33 -32.38 -18.63
C ASN A 28 -16.31 -31.20 -18.65
N THR A 29 -16.76 -30.88 -19.87
CA THR A 29 -18.07 -30.38 -20.31
C THR A 29 -18.96 -29.63 -19.31
N ASP A 30 -19.04 -28.29 -19.45
CA ASP A 30 -20.29 -27.56 -19.67
C ASP A 30 -19.97 -26.15 -20.20
N GLU A 31 -20.71 -25.74 -21.23
CA GLU A 31 -20.53 -24.49 -21.99
C GLU A 31 -20.81 -23.25 -21.13
N ASN A 32 -19.76 -22.67 -20.55
CA ASN A 32 -19.72 -21.23 -20.25
C ASN A 32 -18.50 -20.67 -20.98
N GLN A 33 -18.75 -19.82 -21.96
CA GLN A 33 -17.71 -19.21 -22.79
C GLN A 33 -16.76 -18.38 -21.91
N THR A 34 -15.62 -18.96 -21.54
CA THR A 34 -14.43 -18.19 -21.17
C THR A 34 -13.97 -17.47 -22.43
N ASN A 35 -14.16 -16.16 -22.48
CA ASN A 35 -13.60 -15.35 -23.56
C ASN A 35 -12.08 -15.25 -23.36
N GLU A 36 -11.35 -16.15 -24.01
CA GLU A 36 -9.92 -16.00 -24.19
C GLU A 36 -9.68 -14.80 -25.10
N THR A 37 -9.11 -13.72 -24.55
CA THR A 37 -8.60 -12.62 -25.37
C THR A 37 -7.29 -13.08 -26.00
N LEU A 38 -7.34 -13.49 -27.27
CA LEU A 38 -6.18 -13.86 -28.08
C LEU A 38 -5.29 -12.63 -28.37
N PRO A 39 -3.96 -12.82 -28.56
CA PRO A 39 -2.98 -11.74 -28.59
C PRO A 39 -3.27 -10.78 -29.73
N THR A 40 -3.42 -9.50 -29.39
CA THR A 40 -3.39 -8.41 -30.37
C THR A 40 -2.28 -7.45 -29.94
N ASP A 41 -1.46 -7.01 -30.89
CA ASP A 41 -0.38 -6.02 -30.66
C ASP A 41 -0.92 -4.63 -30.32
N GLU A 42 -2.25 -4.46 -30.24
CA GLU A 42 -2.89 -3.19 -29.89
C GLU A 42 -3.37 -3.22 -28.43
N PRO A 43 -3.11 -2.14 -27.66
CA PRO A 43 -3.58 -2.04 -26.27
C PRO A 43 -5.10 -2.22 -26.19
N THR A 44 -5.56 -3.03 -25.25
CA THR A 44 -6.99 -3.08 -24.92
C THR A 44 -7.36 -1.80 -24.17
N ASP A 45 -8.47 -1.15 -24.54
CA ASP A 45 -8.96 -0.01 -23.79
C ASP A 45 -9.27 -0.45 -22.35
N PHE A 46 -8.91 0.37 -21.38
CA PHE A 46 -9.14 0.13 -19.96
C PHE A 46 -10.62 -0.13 -19.64
N PHE A 47 -11.52 0.47 -20.41
CA PHE A 47 -12.97 0.31 -20.27
C PHE A 47 -13.52 -0.94 -20.99
N ASP A 48 -12.73 -1.57 -21.87
CA ASP A 48 -13.18 -2.67 -22.73
C ASP A 48 -12.86 -4.06 -22.16
N VAL A 49 -12.25 -4.14 -20.96
CA VAL A 49 -11.92 -5.42 -20.30
C VAL A 49 -13.15 -6.22 -19.84
N GLY A 50 -14.35 -5.64 -19.97
CA GLY A 50 -15.62 -6.22 -19.56
C GLY A 50 -15.81 -6.28 -18.04
N GLY A 51 -17.05 -6.49 -17.62
CA GLY A 51 -17.44 -6.37 -16.21
C GLY A 51 -17.48 -4.92 -15.73
N GLN A 52 -17.82 -4.75 -14.45
CA GLN A 52 -17.80 -3.49 -13.74
C GLN A 52 -16.35 -3.12 -13.39
N LEU A 53 -16.02 -1.83 -13.51
CA LEU A 53 -14.75 -1.30 -13.03
C LEU A 53 -14.85 -0.88 -11.56
N ILE A 54 -13.75 -0.99 -10.83
CA ILE A 54 -13.65 -0.46 -9.46
C ILE A 54 -13.75 1.06 -9.50
N SER A 55 -14.51 1.64 -8.57
CA SER A 55 -14.73 3.08 -8.45
C SER A 55 -14.80 3.51 -6.98
N GLU A 56 -13.84 3.06 -6.20
CA GLU A 56 -13.75 3.33 -4.76
C GLU A 56 -12.87 4.56 -4.48
N PRO A 57 -13.13 5.32 -3.40
CA PRO A 57 -12.21 6.35 -2.95
C PRO A 57 -10.80 5.79 -2.75
N PHE A 58 -9.79 6.51 -3.23
CA PHE A 58 -8.39 6.06 -3.16
C PHE A 58 -7.42 7.24 -3.06
N THR A 59 -7.62 8.08 -2.04
CA THR A 59 -6.83 9.30 -1.84
C THR A 59 -5.97 9.28 -0.59
N SER A 60 -6.05 8.21 0.20
CA SER A 60 -5.35 8.07 1.47
C SER A 60 -5.18 6.62 1.90
N MET A 61 -4.33 6.40 2.91
CA MET A 61 -4.23 5.12 3.63
C MET A 61 -5.60 4.66 4.18
N GLN A 62 -6.39 5.60 4.71
CA GLN A 62 -7.70 5.31 5.28
C GLN A 62 -8.68 4.78 4.23
N ASP A 63 -8.72 5.41 3.06
CA ASP A 63 -9.60 4.98 1.97
C ASP A 63 -9.22 3.59 1.49
N ALA A 64 -7.93 3.36 1.26
CA ALA A 64 -7.43 2.07 0.82
C ALA A 64 -7.70 0.96 1.84
N LEU A 65 -7.46 1.20 3.13
CA LEU A 65 -7.69 0.20 4.17
C LEU A 65 -9.17 -0.20 4.34
N LYS A 66 -10.12 0.69 4.00
CA LYS A 66 -11.56 0.38 4.04
C LYS A 66 -12.00 -0.61 2.97
N ILE A 67 -11.21 -0.76 1.90
CA ILE A 67 -11.46 -1.75 0.85
C ILE A 67 -10.48 -2.93 0.93
N THR A 68 -9.51 -2.87 1.84
CA THR A 68 -8.55 -3.95 2.10
C THR A 68 -9.15 -4.99 3.03
N PRO A 69 -9.09 -6.30 2.69
CA PRO A 69 -9.47 -7.38 3.58
C PRO A 69 -8.77 -7.27 4.94
N SER A 70 -9.43 -7.66 6.02
CA SER A 70 -8.81 -7.68 7.36
C SER A 70 -7.56 -8.57 7.41
N GLY A 71 -6.65 -8.22 8.31
CA GLY A 71 -5.43 -8.98 8.58
C GLY A 71 -4.16 -8.42 7.93
N ALA A 72 -4.19 -7.20 7.39
CA ALA A 72 -2.96 -6.55 6.91
C ALA A 72 -2.00 -6.29 8.08
N VAL A 73 -0.77 -6.76 7.95
CA VAL A 73 0.28 -6.65 8.98
C VAL A 73 1.08 -5.34 8.81
N HIS A 74 1.12 -4.84 7.59
CA HIS A 74 1.63 -3.53 7.24
C HIS A 74 0.92 -3.02 5.99
N ALA A 75 0.84 -1.70 5.86
CA ALA A 75 0.46 -1.07 4.62
C ALA A 75 1.22 0.24 4.40
N GLU A 76 1.43 0.58 3.14
CA GLU A 76 2.02 1.84 2.68
C GLU A 76 1.12 2.49 1.63
N TYR A 77 0.94 3.81 1.71
CA TYR A 77 0.23 4.62 0.73
C TYR A 77 1.13 5.78 0.29
N VAL A 78 1.22 6.00 -1.01
CA VAL A 78 2.04 7.05 -1.61
C VAL A 78 1.28 7.73 -2.74
N ASN A 79 1.17 9.05 -2.65
CA ASN A 79 0.75 9.90 -3.75
C ASN A 79 1.98 10.41 -4.51
N LEU A 80 2.45 9.62 -5.48
CA LEU A 80 3.68 9.91 -6.24
C LEU A 80 3.59 11.25 -6.97
N LYS A 81 2.41 11.59 -7.50
CA LYS A 81 2.19 12.86 -8.18
C LYS A 81 2.44 14.08 -7.29
N THR A 82 2.08 13.98 -6.01
CA THR A 82 2.26 15.08 -5.05
C THR A 82 3.66 15.09 -4.45
N VAL A 83 4.29 13.91 -4.34
CA VAL A 83 5.68 13.77 -3.88
C VAL A 83 6.71 14.23 -4.93
N ALA A 84 6.38 14.13 -6.22
CA ALA A 84 7.28 14.49 -7.31
C ALA A 84 7.78 15.94 -7.21
N ASN A 85 9.07 16.16 -7.43
CA ASN A 85 9.77 17.45 -7.32
C ASN A 85 9.76 18.06 -5.91
N THR A 86 9.51 17.27 -4.86
CA THR A 86 9.62 17.70 -3.47
C THR A 86 10.91 17.17 -2.84
N SER A 87 11.30 17.71 -1.67
CA SER A 87 12.43 17.18 -0.90
C SER A 87 12.25 15.71 -0.45
N MET A 88 11.02 15.19 -0.46
CA MET A 88 10.71 13.82 -0.04
C MET A 88 10.93 12.78 -1.15
N GLU A 89 11.04 13.20 -2.41
CA GLU A 89 10.98 12.32 -3.58
C GLU A 89 12.01 11.19 -3.51
N SER A 90 13.29 11.50 -3.34
CA SER A 90 14.35 10.48 -3.32
C SER A 90 14.18 9.47 -2.18
N PHE A 91 13.67 9.92 -1.03
CA PHE A 91 13.41 9.02 0.10
C PHE A 91 12.24 8.09 -0.19
N VAL A 92 11.12 8.63 -0.68
CA VAL A 92 9.93 7.84 -1.00
C VAL A 92 10.26 6.80 -2.08
N LEU A 93 10.98 7.19 -3.13
CA LEU A 93 11.41 6.26 -4.17
C LEU A 93 12.35 5.17 -3.61
N SER A 94 13.29 5.53 -2.75
CA SER A 94 14.19 4.58 -2.09
C SER A 94 13.43 3.64 -1.15
N GLN A 95 12.41 4.14 -0.45
CA GLN A 95 11.60 3.35 0.46
C GLN A 95 10.79 2.31 -0.32
N LEU A 96 10.06 2.74 -1.35
CA LEU A 96 9.34 1.85 -2.26
C LEU A 96 10.25 0.80 -2.89
N GLN A 97 11.45 1.18 -3.33
CA GLN A 97 12.45 0.23 -3.84
C GLN A 97 12.86 -0.80 -2.78
N SER A 98 13.05 -0.38 -1.52
CA SER A 98 13.42 -1.28 -0.42
C SER A 98 12.32 -2.30 -0.09
N GLU A 99 11.06 -1.94 -0.39
CA GLU A 99 9.90 -2.82 -0.24
C GLU A 99 9.64 -3.70 -1.47
N GLY A 100 10.53 -3.63 -2.48
CA GLY A 100 10.39 -4.42 -3.71
C GLY A 100 9.41 -3.83 -4.73
N LEU A 101 9.04 -2.55 -4.57
CA LEU A 101 8.11 -1.82 -5.42
C LEU A 101 8.77 -0.63 -6.15
N PRO A 102 9.91 -0.80 -6.85
CA PRO A 102 10.52 0.32 -7.55
C PRO A 102 9.55 0.86 -8.61
N VAL A 103 9.36 2.19 -8.62
CA VAL A 103 8.39 2.87 -9.50
C VAL A 103 8.62 2.56 -10.98
N GLU A 104 9.86 2.35 -11.39
CA GLU A 104 10.18 1.92 -12.77
C GLU A 104 9.57 0.56 -13.14
N GLN A 105 9.51 -0.39 -12.20
CA GLN A 105 8.86 -1.69 -12.45
C GLN A 105 7.35 -1.55 -12.44
N LEU A 106 6.78 -0.71 -11.58
CA LEU A 106 5.34 -0.42 -11.57
C LEU A 106 4.90 0.26 -12.87
N ASN A 107 5.69 1.20 -13.37
CA ASN A 107 5.41 1.84 -14.65
C ASN A 107 5.49 0.84 -15.80
N LYS A 108 6.43 -0.11 -15.77
CA LYS A 108 6.51 -1.22 -16.74
C LYS A 108 5.36 -2.21 -16.60
N LEU A 109 4.84 -2.43 -15.39
CA LEU A 109 3.73 -3.37 -15.14
C LEU A 109 2.47 -3.00 -15.92
N TYR A 110 2.25 -1.70 -16.15
CA TYR A 110 1.08 -1.13 -16.83
C TYR A 110 1.42 -0.35 -18.11
N ASP A 111 2.71 -0.23 -18.46
CA ASP A 111 3.21 0.69 -19.50
C ASP A 111 2.64 2.12 -19.37
N ALA A 112 2.59 2.62 -18.13
CA ALA A 112 1.96 3.87 -17.76
C ALA A 112 2.68 4.54 -16.59
N ASN A 113 2.47 5.84 -16.39
CA ASN A 113 3.00 6.54 -15.24
C ASN A 113 2.10 6.34 -14.03
N THR A 114 2.64 5.76 -12.96
CA THR A 114 1.92 5.54 -11.70
C THR A 114 1.73 6.86 -10.94
N ASP A 115 0.49 7.20 -10.61
CA ASP A 115 0.10 8.42 -9.89
C ASP A 115 0.02 8.18 -8.37
N CYS A 116 -0.62 7.08 -7.95
CA CYS A 116 -0.72 6.68 -6.53
C CYS A 116 -0.48 5.19 -6.38
N ILE A 117 0.12 4.80 -5.25
CA ILE A 117 0.42 3.43 -4.86
C ILE A 117 -0.15 3.18 -3.48
N TYR A 118 -0.78 2.03 -3.30
CA TYR A 118 -1.04 1.43 -2.00
C TYR A 118 -0.56 -0.01 -2.02
N PHE A 119 0.17 -0.41 -1.01
CA PHE A 119 0.62 -1.77 -0.82
C PHE A 119 0.22 -2.23 0.57
N ALA A 120 -0.41 -3.40 0.67
CA ALA A 120 -0.68 -4.04 1.94
C ALA A 120 -0.16 -5.47 1.92
N GLY A 121 0.64 -5.80 2.94
CA GLY A 121 1.18 -7.13 3.12
C GLY A 121 0.43 -7.90 4.21
N PHE A 122 0.08 -9.12 3.88
CA PHE A 122 -0.42 -10.14 4.79
C PHE A 122 0.72 -11.11 5.15
N ASN A 123 0.46 -12.09 6.01
CA ASN A 123 1.48 -13.04 6.47
C ASN A 123 2.22 -13.76 5.32
N SER A 124 1.52 -14.07 4.22
CA SER A 124 2.08 -14.81 3.08
C SER A 124 1.65 -14.29 1.71
N SER A 125 0.94 -13.17 1.66
CA SER A 125 0.41 -12.59 0.42
C SER A 125 0.39 -11.08 0.50
N PHE A 126 -0.03 -10.42 -0.56
CA PHE A 126 -0.13 -8.98 -0.63
C PHE A 126 -1.24 -8.55 -1.58
N ILE A 127 -1.67 -7.31 -1.44
CA ILE A 127 -2.39 -6.59 -2.47
C ILE A 127 -1.65 -5.30 -2.81
N LEU A 128 -1.64 -4.97 -4.09
CA LEU A 128 -1.15 -3.72 -4.63
C LEU A 128 -2.34 -3.03 -5.31
N MET A 129 -2.59 -1.80 -4.92
CA MET A 129 -3.57 -0.94 -5.59
C MET A 129 -2.86 0.26 -6.19
N THR A 130 -3.14 0.55 -7.45
CA THR A 130 -2.49 1.65 -8.15
C THR A 130 -3.48 2.48 -8.95
N THR A 131 -3.10 3.73 -9.17
CA THR A 131 -3.69 4.56 -10.23
C THR A 131 -2.57 4.97 -11.16
N PHE A 132 -2.85 5.05 -12.45
CA PHE A 132 -1.84 5.35 -13.45
C PHE A 132 -2.47 6.04 -14.66
N LYS A 133 -1.62 6.76 -15.41
CA LYS A 133 -2.00 7.42 -16.66
C LYS A 133 -0.92 7.21 -17.74
N PRO A 134 -1.33 6.98 -19.01
CA PRO A 134 -2.71 6.80 -19.46
C PRO A 134 -3.34 5.48 -18.99
N GLN A 135 -4.67 5.38 -19.01
CA GLN A 135 -5.40 4.19 -18.60
C GLN A 135 -5.62 3.28 -19.82
N TYR A 136 -4.74 2.30 -20.01
CA TYR A 136 -4.88 1.23 -21.01
C TYR A 136 -4.42 -0.10 -20.40
N VAL A 137 -4.81 -1.21 -21.03
CA VAL A 137 -4.32 -2.56 -20.69
C VAL A 137 -3.32 -3.01 -21.74
N THR A 138 -2.07 -3.15 -21.33
CA THR A 138 -0.91 -3.45 -22.19
C THR A 138 -0.30 -4.83 -21.92
N PHE A 139 -1.00 -5.67 -21.17
CA PHE A 139 -0.57 -7.02 -20.81
C PHE A 139 -1.55 -8.07 -21.31
N ASN A 140 -1.05 -9.29 -21.52
CA ASN A 140 -1.86 -10.44 -21.91
C ASN A 140 -2.57 -11.04 -20.70
N PHE A 141 -3.86 -11.33 -20.85
CA PHE A 141 -4.66 -11.88 -19.77
C PHE A 141 -5.71 -12.90 -20.25
N VAL A 142 -6.16 -13.74 -19.33
CA VAL A 142 -7.40 -14.51 -19.46
C VAL A 142 -8.44 -13.89 -18.54
N ALA A 143 -9.58 -13.48 -19.11
CA ALA A 143 -10.67 -12.93 -18.31
C ALA A 143 -11.51 -14.06 -17.70
N THR A 144 -11.63 -14.07 -16.38
CA THR A 144 -12.53 -14.95 -15.64
C THR A 144 -13.58 -14.12 -14.93
N PRO A 145 -14.88 -14.34 -15.18
CA PRO A 145 -15.92 -13.58 -14.49
C PRO A 145 -15.95 -13.93 -13.00
N TYR A 146 -16.10 -12.91 -12.17
CA TYR A 146 -16.37 -13.05 -10.75
C TYR A 146 -17.41 -11.99 -10.35
N ARG A 147 -18.64 -12.45 -10.10
CA ARG A 147 -19.80 -11.60 -9.80
C ARG A 147 -20.00 -10.55 -10.91
N TYR A 148 -19.81 -9.27 -10.59
CA TYR A 148 -19.97 -8.16 -11.51
C TYR A 148 -18.65 -7.78 -12.22
N TYR A 149 -17.51 -8.34 -11.80
CA TYR A 149 -16.18 -7.97 -12.26
C TYR A 149 -15.58 -9.03 -13.19
N ASN A 150 -14.61 -8.64 -14.00
CA ASN A 150 -13.71 -9.58 -14.67
C ASN A 150 -12.37 -9.60 -13.94
N LEU A 151 -11.97 -10.80 -13.49
CA LEU A 151 -10.63 -11.08 -13.02
C LEU A 151 -9.74 -11.27 -14.25
N LEU A 152 -8.73 -10.42 -14.40
CA LEU A 152 -7.77 -10.50 -15.49
C LEU A 152 -6.55 -11.29 -15.01
N LEU A 153 -6.53 -12.58 -15.29
CA LEU A 153 -5.42 -13.46 -14.93
C LEU A 153 -4.28 -13.20 -15.89
N ARG A 154 -3.20 -12.59 -15.39
CA ARG A 154 -2.03 -12.20 -16.17
C ARG A 154 -1.21 -13.42 -16.57
N GLN A 155 -0.80 -13.47 -17.83
CA GLN A 155 0.04 -14.55 -18.35
C GLN A 155 1.55 -14.33 -18.13
N ASP A 156 1.96 -13.10 -17.77
CA ASP A 156 3.36 -12.74 -17.55
C ASP A 156 3.80 -12.85 -16.07
N THR A 157 2.87 -12.80 -15.12
CA THR A 157 3.17 -12.85 -13.68
C THR A 157 2.39 -13.88 -12.88
N ASP A 158 1.43 -14.59 -13.49
CA ASP A 158 0.45 -15.46 -12.82
C ASP A 158 -0.40 -14.75 -11.74
N ALA A 159 -0.35 -13.42 -11.67
CA ALA A 159 -1.16 -12.61 -10.76
C ALA A 159 -2.51 -12.25 -11.40
N THR A 160 -3.40 -11.68 -10.59
CA THR A 160 -4.72 -11.24 -11.04
C THR A 160 -4.82 -9.72 -10.96
N ASN A 161 -5.37 -9.11 -12.01
CA ASN A 161 -5.80 -7.72 -12.00
C ASN A 161 -7.32 -7.60 -11.99
N VAL A 162 -7.82 -6.53 -11.35
CA VAL A 162 -9.17 -6.01 -11.60
C VAL A 162 -9.02 -4.52 -11.89
N MET A 163 -9.55 -4.10 -13.03
CA MET A 163 -9.37 -2.74 -13.52
C MET A 163 -10.33 -1.77 -12.83
N GLY A 164 -9.86 -0.55 -12.63
CA GLY A 164 -10.65 0.53 -12.07
C GLY A 164 -9.78 1.59 -11.41
N ASN A 165 -10.42 2.43 -10.61
CA ASN A 165 -9.77 3.44 -9.80
C ASN A 165 -10.10 3.14 -8.33
N PRO A 166 -9.22 2.45 -7.58
CA PRO A 166 -7.90 1.98 -8.01
C PRO A 166 -7.95 0.67 -8.82
N THR A 167 -6.88 0.38 -9.56
CA THR A 167 -6.64 -0.93 -10.16
C THR A 167 -6.01 -1.83 -9.12
N ILE A 168 -6.60 -3.01 -8.91
CA ILE A 168 -6.16 -4.00 -7.90
C ILE A 168 -5.24 -5.02 -8.59
N TYR A 169 -4.17 -5.41 -7.92
CA TYR A 169 -3.20 -6.43 -8.34
C TYR A 169 -2.80 -7.30 -7.15
N GLY A 170 -2.80 -8.63 -7.32
CA GLY A 170 -2.39 -9.55 -6.26
C GLY A 170 -2.64 -11.00 -6.63
N ALA A 171 -2.51 -11.92 -5.67
CA ALA A 171 -2.96 -13.28 -5.87
C ALA A 171 -4.49 -13.31 -5.98
N GLN A 172 -5.03 -14.24 -6.77
CA GLN A 172 -6.46 -14.29 -7.09
C GLN A 172 -7.36 -14.27 -5.84
N ASN A 173 -6.98 -15.00 -4.78
CA ASN A 173 -7.74 -15.04 -3.54
C ASN A 173 -7.77 -13.68 -2.81
N ASP A 174 -6.65 -12.96 -2.77
CA ASP A 174 -6.60 -11.65 -2.11
C ASP A 174 -7.40 -10.61 -2.90
N VAL A 175 -7.35 -10.69 -4.24
CA VAL A 175 -8.19 -9.86 -5.12
C VAL A 175 -9.67 -10.15 -4.89
N ILE A 176 -10.07 -11.43 -4.85
CA ILE A 176 -11.45 -11.83 -4.56
C ILE A 176 -11.90 -11.32 -3.19
N ASN A 177 -11.08 -11.49 -2.15
CA ASN A 177 -11.40 -11.01 -0.81
C ASN A 177 -11.58 -9.48 -0.79
N THR A 178 -10.77 -8.76 -1.57
CA THR A 178 -10.89 -7.30 -1.73
C THR A 178 -12.22 -6.93 -2.39
N LEU A 179 -12.62 -7.63 -3.46
CA LEU A 179 -13.92 -7.43 -4.09
C LEU A 179 -15.09 -7.76 -3.15
N ASP A 180 -14.95 -8.77 -2.30
CA ASP A 180 -15.96 -9.12 -1.30
C ASP A 180 -16.12 -8.03 -0.22
N VAL A 181 -15.05 -7.31 0.12
CA VAL A 181 -15.15 -6.11 0.97
C VAL A 181 -15.88 -4.99 0.23
N ILE A 182 -15.47 -4.69 -1.02
CA ILE A 182 -16.07 -3.62 -1.84
C ILE A 182 -17.57 -3.84 -2.03
N ASP A 183 -17.99 -5.07 -2.32
CA ASP A 183 -19.39 -5.43 -2.52
C ASP A 183 -20.17 -5.62 -1.19
N GLY A 184 -19.54 -5.39 -0.03
CA GLY A 184 -20.18 -5.47 1.29
C GLY A 184 -20.54 -6.89 1.75
N VAL A 185 -19.87 -7.92 1.23
CA VAL A 185 -19.98 -9.31 1.73
C VAL A 185 -19.26 -9.45 3.06
N THR A 186 -18.10 -8.79 3.19
CA THR A 186 -17.34 -8.72 4.42
C THR A 186 -17.27 -7.28 4.90
N ASN A 187 -17.76 -7.01 6.10
CA ASN A 187 -17.80 -5.66 6.67
C ASN A 187 -16.61 -5.35 7.60
N HIS A 188 -15.80 -6.36 7.95
CA HIS A 188 -14.60 -6.19 8.78
C HIS A 188 -13.37 -6.11 7.87
N THR A 189 -12.68 -4.98 7.96
CA THR A 189 -11.63 -4.56 7.02
C THR A 189 -10.34 -4.30 7.77
N SER A 190 -9.23 -4.12 7.04
CA SER A 190 -7.99 -3.69 7.69
C SER A 190 -8.08 -2.28 8.28
N TYR A 191 -9.04 -1.45 7.88
CA TYR A 191 -9.30 -0.18 8.56
C TYR A 191 -9.71 -0.41 10.01
N ASP A 192 -10.60 -1.37 10.25
CA ASP A 192 -11.11 -1.70 11.59
C ASP A 192 -10.01 -2.24 12.50
N ASP A 193 -9.07 -3.03 11.92
CA ASP A 193 -7.90 -3.53 12.64
C ASP A 193 -6.97 -2.40 13.14
N TYR A 194 -6.98 -1.24 12.45
CA TYR A 194 -6.11 -0.10 12.73
C TYR A 194 -6.86 1.17 13.17
N GLU A 195 -8.14 1.06 13.51
CA GLU A 195 -9.02 2.21 13.79
C GLU A 195 -8.43 3.15 14.86
N ALA A 196 -7.83 2.57 15.89
CA ALA A 196 -7.24 3.30 17.01
C ALA A 196 -6.23 4.37 16.56
N VAL A 197 -5.35 4.03 15.62
CA VAL A 197 -4.36 5.00 15.10
C VAL A 197 -4.90 5.82 13.93
N LEU A 198 -5.74 5.24 13.08
CA LEU A 198 -6.24 5.91 11.87
C LEU A 198 -7.21 7.06 12.17
N THR A 199 -7.98 6.97 13.26
CA THR A 199 -8.88 8.05 13.69
C THR A 199 -8.15 9.37 14.01
N LYS A 200 -6.83 9.31 14.25
CA LYS A 200 -5.97 10.46 14.49
C LYS A 200 -5.01 10.75 13.33
N ALA A 201 -4.94 9.89 12.33
CA ALA A 201 -4.03 10.02 11.20
C ALA A 201 -4.46 11.16 10.28
N PRO A 202 -3.64 12.22 10.10
CA PRO A 202 -3.94 13.26 9.13
C PRO A 202 -3.70 12.78 7.69
N PRO A 203 -4.31 13.41 6.69
CA PRO A 203 -3.92 13.23 5.30
C PRO A 203 -2.42 13.54 5.10
N ALA A 204 -1.74 12.69 4.35
CA ALA A 204 -0.30 12.81 4.08
C ALA A 204 0.04 12.19 2.72
N GLU A 205 1.07 12.72 2.05
CA GLU A 205 1.47 12.23 0.72
C GLU A 205 2.18 10.87 0.78
N TYR A 206 2.87 10.60 1.88
CA TYR A 206 3.45 9.31 2.20
C TYR A 206 2.94 8.85 3.56
N GLN A 207 2.41 7.63 3.64
CA GLN A 207 1.82 7.07 4.85
C GLN A 207 2.25 5.61 4.99
N ARG A 208 2.60 5.22 6.21
CA ARG A 208 2.91 3.84 6.57
C ARG A 208 2.16 3.47 7.84
N ILE A 209 1.66 2.24 7.90
CA ILE A 209 1.07 1.67 9.10
C ILE A 209 1.53 0.23 9.29
N THR A 210 1.72 -0.20 10.54
CA THR A 210 2.07 -1.58 10.88
C THR A 210 1.78 -1.91 12.33
N ASN A 211 1.55 -3.19 12.61
CA ASN A 211 1.47 -3.76 13.97
C ASN A 211 2.71 -4.63 14.33
N SER A 212 3.77 -4.56 13.53
CA SER A 212 4.95 -5.44 13.65
C SER A 212 6.19 -4.75 14.22
N VAL A 213 5.99 -3.82 15.15
CA VAL A 213 7.07 -3.08 15.82
C VAL A 213 7.19 -3.47 17.30
N PRO A 214 8.40 -3.45 17.89
CA PRO A 214 8.59 -3.89 19.28
C PRO A 214 8.23 -2.82 20.32
N PHE A 215 7.96 -1.58 19.90
CA PHE A 215 7.76 -0.45 20.80
C PHE A 215 6.30 0.00 20.95
N ALA A 216 5.40 -0.49 20.10
CA ALA A 216 3.98 -0.20 20.12
C ALA A 216 3.19 -1.39 19.55
N GLU A 217 1.91 -1.51 19.90
CA GLU A 217 1.04 -2.52 19.30
C GLU A 217 0.64 -2.14 17.87
N GLN A 218 0.49 -0.83 17.62
CA GLN A 218 0.29 -0.28 16.28
C GLN A 218 1.11 1.00 16.13
N PHE A 219 1.62 1.20 14.92
CA PHE A 219 2.44 2.35 14.55
C PHE A 219 2.01 2.89 13.20
N TYR A 220 1.77 4.19 13.15
CA TYR A 220 1.53 4.95 11.94
C TYR A 220 2.60 6.04 11.80
N SER A 221 3.03 6.30 10.57
CA SER A 221 3.91 7.41 10.20
C SER A 221 3.43 8.04 8.91
N GLY A 222 3.13 9.34 8.95
CA GLY A 222 2.75 10.15 7.80
C GLY A 222 3.74 11.28 7.58
N LEU A 223 4.11 11.52 6.32
CA LEU A 223 4.89 12.67 5.90
C LEU A 223 4.04 13.59 5.03
N THR A 224 3.97 14.84 5.44
CA THR A 224 3.26 15.89 4.70
C THR A 224 4.24 16.98 4.28
N ASN A 225 4.30 17.28 2.99
CA ASN A 225 5.06 18.44 2.50
C ASN A 225 4.45 19.74 3.05
N GLN A 226 5.30 20.70 3.41
CA GLN A 226 4.87 21.98 3.94
C GLN A 226 5.54 23.12 3.16
N GLU A 227 5.07 24.35 3.39
CA GLU A 227 5.70 25.53 2.82
C GLU A 227 7.18 25.65 3.26
N ASN A 228 7.95 26.46 2.51
CA ASN A 228 9.35 26.76 2.81
C ASN A 228 10.27 25.53 2.86
N ASN A 229 9.99 24.49 2.06
CA ASN A 229 10.80 23.27 1.97
C ASN A 229 10.93 22.54 3.32
N THR A 230 9.87 22.65 4.15
CA THR A 230 9.75 21.91 5.40
C THR A 230 8.81 20.72 5.22
N VAL A 231 8.94 19.73 6.09
CA VAL A 231 8.10 18.54 6.12
C VAL A 231 7.56 18.38 7.54
N LEU A 232 6.30 18.04 7.65
CA LEU A 232 5.67 17.60 8.88
C LEU A 232 5.67 16.07 8.90
N ARG A 233 6.27 15.47 9.93
CA ARG A 233 6.07 14.05 10.23
C ARG A 233 5.10 13.92 11.39
N THR A 234 4.01 13.19 11.16
CA THR A 234 3.07 12.77 12.20
C THR A 234 3.28 11.29 12.46
N THR A 235 3.73 10.91 13.65
CA THR A 235 3.74 9.51 14.09
C THR A 235 2.71 9.28 15.17
N ILE A 236 2.03 8.14 15.11
CA ILE A 236 0.98 7.76 16.05
C ILE A 236 1.28 6.35 16.53
N TYR A 237 1.24 6.19 17.84
CA TYR A 237 1.57 4.94 18.52
C TYR A 237 0.38 4.52 19.38
N TYR A 238 -0.06 3.28 19.20
CA TYR A 238 -1.03 2.65 20.09
C TYR A 238 -0.29 1.75 21.09
N ASN A 239 -0.51 1.96 22.38
CA ASN A 239 0.19 1.29 23.47
C ASN A 239 1.72 1.42 23.38
N LEU A 240 2.22 2.66 23.30
CA LEU A 240 3.65 2.97 23.30
C LEU A 240 4.31 2.53 24.61
N ASN A 241 5.46 1.87 24.53
CA ASN A 241 6.18 1.47 25.73
C ASN A 241 6.84 2.67 26.44
N GLU A 242 7.09 2.52 27.75
CA GLU A 242 7.67 3.58 28.59
C GLU A 242 9.09 3.98 28.18
N THR A 243 9.86 3.07 27.58
CA THR A 243 11.25 3.33 27.16
C THR A 243 11.28 4.34 26.01
N THR A 244 10.45 4.11 25.00
CA THR A 244 10.32 4.98 23.84
C THR A 244 9.62 6.29 24.22
N GLN A 245 8.60 6.25 25.09
CA GLN A 245 7.97 7.46 25.63
C GLN A 245 9.00 8.40 26.30
N SER A 246 9.81 7.87 27.22
CA SER A 246 10.84 8.66 27.94
C SER A 246 11.87 9.26 26.98
N LYS A 247 12.20 8.54 25.90
CA LYS A 247 13.12 9.01 24.86
C LYS A 247 12.54 10.18 24.08
N PHE A 248 11.27 10.12 23.69
CA PHE A 248 10.63 11.24 22.99
C PHE A 248 10.54 12.49 23.86
N GLU A 249 10.19 12.35 25.14
CA GLU A 249 10.18 13.47 26.09
C GLU A 249 11.57 14.11 26.23
N ALA A 250 12.64 13.32 26.24
CA ALA A 250 14.01 13.83 26.25
C ALA A 250 14.37 14.55 24.94
N LEU A 251 13.96 14.01 23.78
CA LEU A 251 14.18 14.64 22.46
C LEU A 251 13.43 15.96 22.31
N GLN A 252 12.26 16.09 22.94
CA GLN A 252 11.44 17.31 22.91
C GLN A 252 12.15 18.49 23.60
N GLN A 253 12.83 18.27 24.74
CA GLN A 253 13.42 19.34 25.57
C GLN A 253 14.39 20.26 24.82
N ASN A 254 15.17 19.71 23.87
CA ASN A 254 16.17 20.47 23.09
C ASN A 254 15.82 20.52 21.59
N SER A 255 14.57 20.30 21.23
CA SER A 255 14.13 20.19 19.83
C SER A 255 14.44 21.43 18.99
N THR A 256 14.23 22.63 19.53
CA THR A 256 14.53 23.89 18.82
C THR A 256 16.02 24.05 18.52
N GLU A 257 16.91 23.69 19.46
CA GLU A 257 18.37 23.72 19.25
C GLU A 257 18.81 22.72 18.18
N ARG A 258 18.06 21.64 18.02
CA ARG A 258 18.25 20.61 16.96
C ARG A 258 17.57 20.97 15.65
N GLY A 259 17.04 22.19 15.51
CA GLY A 259 16.50 22.70 14.24
C GLY A 259 15.04 22.33 13.98
N PHE A 260 14.29 21.89 14.99
CA PHE A 260 12.84 21.67 14.85
C PHE A 260 12.07 22.96 15.10
N SER A 261 11.24 23.32 14.12
CA SER A 261 10.27 24.42 14.25
C SER A 261 9.01 24.01 15.02
N GLU A 262 8.76 22.69 15.09
CA GLU A 262 7.67 22.09 15.86
C GLU A 262 8.12 20.74 16.39
N TYR A 263 7.84 20.47 17.66
CA TYR A 263 8.04 19.17 18.30
C TYR A 263 6.99 19.00 19.41
N ASN A 264 5.84 18.45 19.03
CA ASN A 264 4.70 18.31 19.92
C ASN A 264 4.45 16.83 20.19
N ILE A 265 4.41 16.46 21.47
CA ILE A 265 4.00 15.13 21.93
C ILE A 265 2.67 15.31 22.65
N THR A 266 1.65 14.58 22.21
CA THR A 266 0.37 14.52 22.91
C THR A 266 0.04 13.08 23.22
N THR A 267 -0.20 12.79 24.50
CA THR A 267 -0.61 11.46 24.96
C THR A 267 -2.02 11.56 25.53
N ALA A 268 -2.92 10.73 25.01
CA ALA A 268 -4.29 10.61 25.48
C ALA A 268 -4.70 9.13 25.43
N ASP A 269 -5.17 8.60 26.56
CA ASP A 269 -5.49 7.19 26.73
C ASP A 269 -4.30 6.30 26.33
N ASN A 270 -4.50 5.39 25.37
CA ASN A 270 -3.48 4.48 24.85
C ASN A 270 -2.74 5.02 23.62
N LEU A 271 -3.00 6.28 23.23
CA LEU A 271 -2.43 6.89 22.03
C LEU A 271 -1.38 7.94 22.40
N THR A 272 -0.20 7.82 21.79
CA THR A 272 0.80 8.89 21.74
C THR A 272 0.91 9.38 20.30
N VAL A 273 0.78 10.69 20.09
CA VAL A 273 0.97 11.35 18.80
C VAL A 273 2.19 12.26 18.90
N VAL A 274 3.11 12.13 17.95
CA VAL A 274 4.31 12.96 17.85
C VAL A 274 4.30 13.69 16.51
N ASN A 275 4.25 15.02 16.58
CA ASN A 275 4.32 15.90 15.43
C ASN A 275 5.66 16.64 15.43
N ILE A 276 6.46 16.42 14.40
CA ILE A 276 7.73 17.13 14.22
C ILE A 276 7.77 17.83 12.87
N LYS A 277 8.23 19.09 12.86
CA LYS A 277 8.34 19.90 11.64
C LYS A 277 9.72 20.53 11.52
N SER A 278 10.39 20.24 10.42
CA SER A 278 11.71 20.80 10.10
C SER A 278 12.00 20.62 8.61
N THR A 279 13.23 20.88 8.18
CA THR A 279 13.72 20.42 6.87
C THR A 279 13.62 18.90 6.76
N PHE A 280 13.44 18.41 5.55
CA PHE A 280 13.25 16.98 5.29
C PHE A 280 14.31 16.10 5.94
N LEU A 281 15.59 16.39 5.72
CA LEU A 281 16.71 15.61 6.29
C LEU A 281 16.67 15.53 7.81
N ASN A 282 16.33 16.64 8.48
CA ASN A 282 16.24 16.66 9.93
C ASN A 282 15.08 15.78 10.43
N VAL A 283 13.91 15.89 9.77
CA VAL A 283 12.74 15.09 10.10
C VAL A 283 12.97 13.59 9.93
N ILE A 284 13.59 13.15 8.82
CA ILE A 284 13.85 11.70 8.62
C ILE A 284 15.02 11.17 9.46
N SER A 285 15.92 12.05 9.93
CA SER A 285 16.99 11.66 10.84
C SER A 285 16.54 11.51 12.29
N GLU A 286 15.39 12.11 12.63
CA GLU A 286 14.84 12.04 13.98
C GLU A 286 14.34 10.63 14.29
N ASP A 287 14.82 10.05 15.38
CA ASP A 287 14.42 8.69 15.75
C ASP A 287 12.92 8.64 16.05
N ASP A 288 12.27 7.62 15.51
CA ASP A 288 10.85 7.33 15.67
C ASP A 288 10.59 6.06 16.51
N ARG A 289 11.64 5.56 17.20
CA ARG A 289 11.66 4.29 17.96
C ARG A 289 12.23 4.43 19.37
#